data_AF-X0TS64-F1
#
_entry.id   AF-X0TS64-F1
#
_cell.length_a   1.000
_cell.length_b   1.000
_cell.length_c   1.000
_cell.angle_alpha   90.00
_cell.angle_beta   90.00
_cell.angle_gamma   90.00
#
_symmetry.space_group_name_H-M   'P 1'
#
loop_
_entity.id
_entity.type
_entity.pdbx_description
1 polymer ?
#
loop_
_entity_poly.entity_id
_entity_poly.type
_entity_poly.pdbx_seq_one_letter_code
_entity_poly.pdbx_strand_id
1 'polypeptide(L)' 'ELIKPHVDKIVCLNIRSGPFFAVADAYKLWYDLEDEDVIRLLQLSGF' A
#
# COMPACT_ATOMS: atom_id res chain seq x y z
N GLU A 1 -12.72 14.17 1.18
CA GLU A 1 -13.09 15.21 0.18
C GLU A 1 -12.29 15.16 -1.12
N LEU A 2 -10.96 15.34 -1.13
CA LEU A 2 -10.21 15.56 -2.40
C LEU A 2 -10.41 14.51 -3.51
N ILE A 3 -10.34 13.21 -3.19
CA ILE A 3 -10.47 12.13 -4.18
C ILE A 3 -11.90 11.60 -4.33
N LYS A 4 -12.83 12.06 -3.49
CA LYS A 4 -14.22 11.57 -3.45
C LYS A 4 -14.98 11.75 -4.77
N PRO A 5 -14.77 12.83 -5.55
CA PRO A 5 -15.43 12.98 -6.86
C PRO A 5 -14.94 12.01 -7.94
N HIS A 6 -13.82 11.30 -7.71
CA HIS A 6 -13.17 10.47 -8.73
C HIS A 6 -13.42 8.98 -8.55
N VAL A 7 -14.11 8.57 -7.48
CA VAL A 7 -14.34 7.15 -7.15
C VAL A 7 -15.70 6.94 -6.51
N ASP A 8 -16.30 5.77 -6.73
CA ASP A 8 -17.58 5.40 -6.08
C ASP A 8 -17.41 5.05 -4.61
N LYS A 9 -16.24 4.53 -4.22
CA LYS A 9 -15.95 4.10 -2.85
C LYS A 9 -14.47 4.26 -2.52
N ILE A 10 -14.21 4.72 -1.30
CA ILE A 10 -12.86 4.78 -0.71
C ILE A 10 -12.80 3.77 0.44
N VAL A 11 -11.76 2.94 0.44
CA VAL A 11 -11.49 1.99 1.53
C VAL A 11 -10.06 2.21 2.03
N CYS A 12 -9.91 2.50 3.33
CA CYS A 12 -8.62 2.66 3.99
C CYS A 12 -8.60 1.79 5.24
N LEU A 13 -7.76 0.74 5.25
CA LEU A 13 -7.73 -0.24 6.33
C LEU A 13 -7.05 0.28 7.60
N ASN A 14 -6.21 1.30 7.48
CA ASN A 14 -5.47 1.88 8.59
C ASN A 14 -5.50 3.41 8.50
N ILE A 15 -6.57 4.01 9.05
CA ILE A 15 -6.72 5.47 9.09
C ILE A 15 -5.81 6.01 10.18
N ARG A 16 -4.85 6.85 9.80
CA ARG A 16 -3.91 7.51 10.71
C ARG A 16 -4.10 9.01 10.62
N SER A 17 -4.19 9.68 11.76
CA SER A 17 -4.32 11.14 11.87
C SER A 17 -3.06 11.74 12.48
N GLY A 18 -2.67 12.94 12.05
CA GLY A 18 -1.55 13.68 12.62
C GLY A 18 -0.79 14.46 11.54
N PRO A 19 0.09 15.39 11.95
CA PRO A 19 0.86 16.20 11.00
C PRO A 19 1.99 15.43 10.32
N PHE A 20 2.37 14.26 10.84
CA PHE A 20 3.43 13.41 10.29
C PHE A 20 2.86 12.07 9.85
N PHE A 21 3.23 11.64 8.65
CA PHE A 21 2.78 10.38 8.07
C PHE A 21 3.89 9.74 7.26
N ALA A 22 4.13 8.45 7.51
CA ALA A 22 5.02 7.61 6.71
C ALA A 22 4.36 6.23 6.53
N VAL A 23 4.42 5.69 5.31
CA VAL A 23 3.83 4.39 4.99
C VAL A 23 4.56 3.26 5.73
N ALA A 24 5.89 3.30 5.72
CA ALA A 24 6.75 2.29 6.35
C ALA A 24 6.47 2.12 7.86
N ASP A 25 6.15 3.21 8.55
CA ASP A 25 5.86 3.22 9.99
C ASP A 25 4.61 2.38 10.37
N ALA A 26 3.75 2.04 9.41
CA ALA A 26 2.61 1.15 9.66
C ALA A 26 3.00 -0.34 9.73
N TYR A 27 4.22 -0.70 9.34
CA TYR A 27 4.66 -2.09 9.21
C TYR A 27 5.76 -2.40 10.22
N LYS A 28 5.66 -3.56 10.89
CA LYS A 28 6.73 -4.06 11.76
C LYS A 28 7.97 -4.49 10.98
N LEU A 29 7.77 -4.99 9.76
CA LEU A 29 8.81 -5.39 8.82
C LEU A 29 8.51 -4.70 7.49
N TRP A 30 9.30 -3.67 7.17
CA TRP A 30 9.25 -2.92 5.93
C TRP A 30 10.60 -3.04 5.24
N TYR A 31 10.61 -3.47 3.99
CA TYR A 31 11.81 -3.65 3.20
C TYR A 31 11.49 -3.44 1.73
N ASP A 32 12.51 -3.05 0.97
CA ASP A 32 12.40 -2.91 -0.49
C ASP A 32 12.37 -4.30 -1.13
N LEU A 33 11.60 -4.43 -2.21
CA LEU A 33 11.56 -5.65 -3.02
C LEU A 33 12.58 -5.53 -4.15
N GLU A 34 13.34 -6.60 -4.38
CA GLU A 34 14.17 -6.74 -5.57
C GLU A 34 13.31 -7.17 -6.77
N ASP A 35 13.82 -7.01 -7.99
CA ASP A 35 13.09 -7.37 -9.22
C ASP A 35 12.67 -8.86 -9.20
N GLU A 36 13.52 -9.72 -8.66
CA GLU A 36 13.28 -11.16 -8.51
C GLU A 36 12.13 -11.46 -7.54
N ASP A 37 11.95 -10.65 -6.48
CA ASP A 37 10.82 -10.80 -5.57
C ASP A 37 9.51 -10.50 -6.27
N VAL A 38 9.48 -9.45 -7.10
CA VAL A 38 8.31 -9.05 -7.87
C VAL A 38 7.95 -10.13 -8.89
N ILE A 39 8.92 -10.63 -9.66
CA ILE A 39 8.72 -11.71 -10.63
C ILE A 39 8.13 -12.95 -9.96
N ARG A 40 8.69 -13.34 -8.80
CA ARG A 40 8.21 -14.49 -8.04
C ARG A 40 6.77 -14.31 -7.57
N LEU A 41 6.41 -13.12 -7.04
CA LEU A 41 5.05 -12.83 -6.58
C LEU A 41 4.02 -12.86 -7.73
N LEU A 42 4.39 -12.38 -8.92
CA LEU A 42 3.53 -12.41 -10.10
C LEU A 42 3.22 -13.85 -10.54
N GLN A 43 4.26 -14.68 -10.66
CA GLN A 43 4.11 -16.10 -11.00
C GLN A 43 3.22 -16.84 -10.00
N LEU A 44 3.42 -16.61 -8.70
CA LEU A 44 2.60 -17.20 -7.64
C LEU A 44 1.13 -16.74 -7.70
N SER A 45 0.89 -15.55 -8.23
CA SER A 45 -0.45 -14.96 -8.36
C SER A 45 -1.16 -15.36 -9.66
N GLY A 46 -0.51 -16.14 -10.53
CA GLY A 46 -1.09 -16.64 -11.78
C GLY A 46 -0.96 -15.69 -12.98
N PHE A 47 0.00 -14.76 -12.93
CA PHE A 47 0.41 -13.94 -14.08
C PHE A 47 1.53 -14.60 -14.87
#